data_AF-A0AA38Y8T1-F1
#
_entry.id   AF-A0AA38Y8T1-F1
#
_cell.length_a   1.000
_cell.length_b   1.000
_cell.length_c   1.000
_cell.angle_alpha   90.00
_cell.angle_beta   90.00
_cell.angle_gamma   90.00
#
_symmetry.space_group_name_H-M   'P 1'
#
loop_
_entity.id
_entity.type
_entity.pdbx_description
1 polymer ?
#
loop_
_entity_poly.entity_id
_entity_poly.type
_entity_poly.pdbx_seq_one_letter_code
_entity_poly.pdbx_strand_id
1 'polypeptide(L)'
;MFNWHDFDVVFQAKPDYSFDNKTVEGINKHRREAGELFFDRIWRSIGLTRPSRNNYPPRTNQDLRNIWSKIVQSSAPDEQKLALLFYLLRDCRHLSNADSNFARRTYLPQKYQLLVAGLWELDHGQFARALEHLTDPSLTPTFADDILFTLLQHPKCDRALASAYYIAVSPPLKDPKTLGAYFSLLLRNNMVEAYYFAKRQDHLQHKKLFEELIVTMHQEDPSPDHARRAAIVVGLPLTSEEDGWFEECLLNGAGSKLPGAKDSVIARRIALGRSTSDISSLNRLGGEDIDGVNWDYVKTGISGTVPH
;
A
#
# COMPACT_ATOMS: atom_id res chain seq x y z
N MET A 1 -37.55 6.64 21.85
CA MET A 1 -36.35 6.83 21.01
C MET A 1 -35.14 6.71 21.91
N PHE A 2 -34.11 5.94 21.53
CA PHE A 2 -32.91 5.79 22.36
C PHE A 2 -32.08 7.08 22.30
N ASN A 3 -31.84 7.72 23.44
CA ASN A 3 -31.07 8.95 23.52
C ASN A 3 -29.56 8.65 23.57
N TRP A 4 -28.96 8.40 22.41
CA TRP A 4 -27.53 8.11 22.30
C TRP A 4 -26.61 9.31 22.63
N HIS A 5 -27.16 10.52 22.71
CA HIS A 5 -26.40 11.71 23.12
C HIS A 5 -26.02 11.65 24.60
N ASP A 6 -26.83 10.96 25.40
CA ASP A 6 -26.62 10.81 26.84
C ASP A 6 -25.75 9.58 27.13
N PHE A 7 -24.57 9.84 27.67
CA PHE A 7 -23.60 8.80 28.05
C PHE A 7 -24.19 7.81 29.05
N ASP A 8 -24.93 8.28 30.06
CA ASP A 8 -25.44 7.43 31.14
C ASP A 8 -26.55 6.51 30.65
N VAL A 9 -27.29 6.91 29.62
CA VAL A 9 -28.29 6.08 28.94
C VAL A 9 -27.62 4.96 28.12
N VAL A 10 -26.44 5.20 27.55
CA VAL A 10 -25.68 4.20 26.78
C VAL A 10 -24.94 3.23 27.71
N PHE A 11 -24.31 3.77 28.76
CA PHE A 11 -23.51 3.01 29.72
C PHE A 11 -24.30 2.61 30.98
N GLN A 12 -25.63 2.53 30.90
CA GLN A 12 -26.50 2.26 32.06
C GLN A 12 -26.09 1.01 32.86
N ALA A 13 -25.59 -0.03 32.18
CA ALA A 13 -25.13 -1.25 32.84
C ALA A 13 -23.85 -1.05 33.70
N LYS A 14 -23.05 -0.04 33.39
CA LYS A 14 -21.84 0.34 34.12
C LYS A 14 -21.49 1.84 33.89
N PRO A 15 -22.13 2.78 34.61
CA PRO A 15 -21.95 4.22 34.38
C PRO A 15 -20.52 4.73 34.67
N ASP A 16 -19.77 4.02 35.50
CA ASP A 16 -18.39 4.28 35.88
C ASP A 16 -17.37 3.54 35.01
N TYR A 17 -17.76 3.05 33.82
CA TYR A 17 -16.90 2.29 32.92
C TYR A 17 -15.57 3.00 32.61
N SER A 18 -14.47 2.26 32.73
CA SER A 18 -13.15 2.65 32.25
C SER A 18 -12.53 1.50 31.46
N PHE A 19 -11.65 1.84 30.52
CA PHE A 19 -10.89 0.83 29.78
C PHE A 19 -9.92 0.16 30.75
N ASP A 20 -9.75 -1.16 30.64
CA ASP A 20 -8.73 -1.86 31.39
C ASP A 20 -7.33 -1.50 30.87
N ASN A 21 -6.33 -1.58 31.74
CA ASN A 21 -4.95 -1.20 31.41
C ASN A 21 -4.40 -2.00 30.21
N LYS A 22 -4.79 -3.27 30.06
CA LYS A 22 -4.33 -4.12 28.95
C LYS A 22 -4.88 -3.64 27.61
N THR A 23 -6.14 -3.21 27.56
CA THR A 23 -6.74 -2.58 26.37
C THR A 23 -6.04 -1.26 26.03
N VAL A 24 -5.83 -0.39 27.02
CA VAL A 24 -5.10 0.89 26.84
C VAL A 24 -3.68 0.67 26.33
N GLU A 25 -2.93 -0.26 26.93
CA GLU A 25 -1.57 -0.60 26.51
C GLU A 25 -1.53 -1.21 25.10
N GLY A 26 -2.48 -2.09 24.78
CA GLY A 26 -2.62 -2.71 23.46
C GLY A 26 -2.85 -1.68 22.36
N ILE A 27 -3.81 -0.78 22.55
CA ILE A 27 -4.11 0.31 21.58
C ILE A 27 -2.89 1.21 21.41
N ASN A 28 -2.21 1.59 22.49
CA ASN A 28 -1.00 2.41 22.41
C ASN A 28 0.16 1.69 21.74
N LYS A 29 0.29 0.37 21.91
CA LYS A 29 1.27 -0.44 21.19
C LYS A 29 0.99 -0.43 19.70
N HIS A 30 -0.24 -0.73 19.27
CA HIS A 30 -0.58 -0.74 17.85
C HIS A 30 -0.44 0.65 17.22
N ARG A 31 -0.77 1.72 17.94
CA ARG A 31 -0.51 3.08 17.44
C ARG A 31 0.98 3.33 17.19
N ARG A 32 1.89 2.81 18.02
CA ARG A 32 3.33 2.91 17.76
C ARG A 32 3.78 2.10 16.54
N GLU A 33 3.17 0.94 16.33
CA GLU A 33 3.47 0.06 15.19
C GLU A 33 2.92 0.63 13.87
N ALA A 34 1.72 1.21 13.88
CA ALA A 34 1.04 1.77 12.69
C ALA A 34 1.34 3.26 12.44
N GLY A 35 1.89 3.97 13.43
CA GLY A 35 2.11 5.43 13.41
C GLY A 35 0.85 6.24 13.71
N GLU A 36 -0.26 5.94 13.01
CA GLU A 36 -1.57 6.53 13.21
C GLU A 36 -2.66 5.46 13.13
N LEU A 37 -3.68 5.55 13.99
CA LEU A 37 -4.82 4.64 14.00
C LEU A 37 -5.93 5.11 13.04
N PHE A 38 -6.73 4.20 12.49
CA PHE A 38 -7.96 4.55 11.78
C PHE A 38 -8.97 5.28 12.65
N PHE A 39 -8.99 5.03 13.96
CA PHE A 39 -9.70 5.90 14.90
C PHE A 39 -9.33 7.38 14.72
N ASP A 40 -8.04 7.67 14.59
CA ASP A 40 -7.50 9.04 14.46
C ASP A 40 -7.94 9.67 13.12
N ARG A 41 -8.07 8.86 12.07
CA ARG A 41 -8.55 9.27 10.74
C ARG A 41 -10.05 9.57 10.75
N ILE A 42 -10.87 8.70 11.34
CA ILE A 42 -12.32 8.93 11.47
C ILE A 42 -12.58 10.17 12.34
N TRP A 43 -11.86 10.31 13.46
CA TRP A 43 -11.92 11.49 14.33
C TRP A 43 -11.70 12.80 13.56
N ARG A 44 -10.67 12.85 12.70
CA ARG A 44 -10.41 14.01 11.85
C ARG A 44 -11.51 14.21 10.80
N SER A 45 -12.03 13.13 10.21
CA SER A 45 -13.07 13.20 9.17
C SER A 45 -14.38 13.83 9.67
N ILE A 46 -14.68 13.72 10.97
CA ILE A 46 -15.86 14.36 11.60
C ILE A 46 -15.58 15.78 12.13
N GLY A 47 -14.46 16.39 11.74
CA GLY A 47 -14.12 17.78 12.05
C GLY A 47 -13.48 18.01 13.42
N LEU A 48 -13.07 16.96 14.13
CA LEU A 48 -12.38 17.10 15.42
C LEU A 48 -10.87 17.28 15.20
N THR A 49 -10.37 18.49 15.47
CA THR A 49 -9.02 18.94 15.08
C THR A 49 -7.92 18.74 16.13
N ARG A 50 -8.28 18.50 17.40
CA ARG A 50 -7.30 18.22 18.46
C ARG A 50 -6.76 16.78 18.31
N PRO A 51 -5.49 16.52 18.66
CA PRO A 51 -4.91 15.19 18.53
C PRO A 51 -5.76 14.16 19.27
N SER A 52 -6.37 13.25 18.51
CA SER A 52 -7.06 12.07 19.02
C SER A 52 -6.15 11.27 19.96
N ARG A 53 -4.83 11.31 19.77
CA ARG A 53 -3.82 10.67 20.64
C ARG A 53 -3.91 11.04 22.12
N ASN A 54 -4.35 12.25 22.44
CA ASN A 54 -4.50 12.69 23.83
C ASN A 54 -5.85 12.29 24.44
N ASN A 55 -6.80 11.89 23.59
CA ASN A 55 -8.15 11.55 24.01
C ASN A 55 -8.35 10.03 23.99
N TYR A 56 -7.90 9.34 22.95
CA TYR A 56 -8.06 7.92 22.74
C TYR A 56 -6.71 7.18 22.77
N PRO A 57 -6.58 6.05 23.50
CA PRO A 57 -7.62 5.42 24.32
C PRO A 57 -7.89 6.19 25.63
N PRO A 58 -9.15 6.28 26.09
CA PRO A 58 -9.48 6.88 27.39
C PRO A 58 -8.85 6.08 28.54
N ARG A 59 -8.31 6.77 29.54
CA ARG A 59 -7.67 6.13 30.72
C ARG A 59 -8.60 6.08 31.92
N THR A 60 -9.55 7.01 31.99
CA THR A 60 -10.52 7.12 33.07
C THR A 60 -11.95 7.17 32.50
N ASN A 61 -12.94 6.94 33.35
CA ASN A 61 -14.35 7.16 32.97
C ASN A 61 -14.60 8.61 32.52
N GLN A 62 -13.93 9.58 33.18
CA GLN A 62 -14.04 10.99 32.79
C GLN A 62 -13.47 11.25 31.39
N ASP A 63 -12.35 10.62 31.02
CA ASP A 63 -11.79 10.72 29.66
C ASP A 63 -12.77 10.17 28.62
N LEU A 64 -13.40 9.02 28.92
CA LEU A 64 -14.38 8.40 28.04
C LEU A 64 -15.63 9.29 27.87
N ARG A 65 -16.15 9.87 28.96
CA ARG A 65 -17.25 10.86 28.91
C ARG A 65 -16.87 12.09 28.08
N ASN A 66 -15.65 12.59 28.25
CA ASN A 66 -15.14 13.73 27.51
C ASN A 66 -15.04 13.43 26.00
N ILE A 67 -14.57 12.24 25.62
CA ILE A 67 -14.55 11.78 24.22
C ILE A 67 -15.98 11.70 23.67
N TRP A 68 -16.88 11.04 24.39
CA TRP A 68 -18.27 10.88 23.99
C TRP A 68 -18.93 12.24 23.72
N SER A 69 -18.80 13.16 24.67
CA SER A 69 -19.32 14.52 24.57
C SER A 69 -18.77 15.27 23.35
N LYS A 70 -17.46 15.15 23.06
CA LYS A 70 -16.85 15.80 21.88
C LYS A 70 -17.41 15.26 20.57
N ILE A 71 -17.64 13.95 20.47
CA ILE A 71 -18.19 13.33 19.27
C ILE A 71 -19.64 13.78 19.07
N VAL A 72 -20.45 13.73 20.13
CA VAL A 72 -21.86 14.16 20.11
C VAL A 72 -21.98 15.63 19.66
N GLN A 73 -21.12 16.51 20.20
CA GLN A 73 -21.12 17.94 19.91
C GLN A 73 -20.48 18.33 18.57
N SER A 74 -19.89 17.39 17.83
CA SER A 74 -19.32 17.68 16.51
C SER A 74 -20.41 18.12 15.51
N SER A 75 -20.03 18.85 14.47
CA SER A 75 -20.94 19.29 13.41
C SER A 75 -21.18 18.24 12.33
N ALA A 76 -20.60 17.05 12.46
CA ALA A 76 -20.75 15.98 11.49
C ALA A 76 -22.19 15.42 11.43
N PRO A 77 -22.56 14.73 10.34
CA PRO A 77 -23.82 13.97 10.30
C PRO A 77 -23.87 12.90 11.39
N ASP A 78 -25.07 12.64 11.93
CA ASP A 78 -25.27 11.69 13.02
C ASP A 78 -24.74 10.29 12.71
N GLU A 79 -24.87 9.82 11.47
CA GLU A 79 -24.36 8.51 11.05
C GLU A 79 -22.85 8.37 11.25
N GLN A 80 -22.08 9.44 10.99
CA GLN A 80 -20.64 9.45 11.19
C GLN A 80 -20.26 9.53 12.68
N LYS A 81 -21.03 10.30 13.47
CA LYS A 81 -20.88 10.32 14.94
C LYS A 81 -21.13 8.94 15.53
N LEU A 82 -22.27 8.34 15.17
CA LEU A 82 -22.67 7.00 15.61
C LEU A 82 -21.64 5.95 15.20
N ALA A 83 -21.06 6.04 14.00
CA ALA A 83 -19.99 5.15 13.56
C ALA A 83 -18.74 5.23 14.48
N LEU A 84 -18.31 6.44 14.86
CA LEU A 84 -17.18 6.62 15.77
C LEU A 84 -17.50 6.22 17.22
N LEU A 85 -18.73 6.44 17.68
CA LEU A 85 -19.19 5.94 18.98
C LEU A 85 -19.27 4.40 18.99
N PHE A 86 -19.73 3.81 17.90
CA PHE A 86 -19.72 2.36 17.70
C PHE A 86 -18.30 1.81 17.74
N TYR A 87 -17.32 2.49 17.11
CA TYR A 87 -15.90 2.15 17.24
C TYR A 87 -15.48 2.07 18.71
N LEU A 88 -15.74 3.11 19.52
CA LEU A 88 -15.35 3.15 20.94
C LEU A 88 -15.96 2.02 21.77
N LEU A 89 -17.21 1.66 21.45
CA LEU A 89 -17.91 0.59 22.16
C LEU A 89 -17.32 -0.79 21.85
N ARG A 90 -16.66 -0.98 20.71
CA ARG A 90 -15.94 -2.24 20.40
C ARG A 90 -14.73 -2.46 21.32
N ASP A 91 -14.13 -1.39 21.81
CA ASP A 91 -13.06 -1.48 22.82
C ASP A 91 -13.59 -1.71 24.24
N CYS A 92 -14.91 -1.62 24.45
CA CYS A 92 -15.53 -1.81 25.75
C CYS A 92 -15.73 -3.31 26.10
N ARG A 93 -14.65 -4.09 26.16
CA ARG A 93 -14.65 -5.56 26.27
C ARG A 93 -15.41 -6.14 27.48
N HIS A 94 -15.57 -5.37 28.56
CA HIS A 94 -16.31 -5.81 29.74
C HIS A 94 -17.82 -5.51 29.66
N LEU A 95 -18.29 -4.86 28.59
CA LEU A 95 -19.70 -4.65 28.31
C LEU A 95 -20.14 -5.61 27.20
N SER A 96 -20.74 -6.72 27.59
CA SER A 96 -21.21 -7.74 26.65
C SER A 96 -22.18 -7.13 25.62
N ASN A 97 -21.87 -7.33 24.33
CA ASN A 97 -22.69 -6.89 23.20
C ASN A 97 -23.00 -5.38 23.18
N ALA A 98 -22.16 -4.53 23.78
CA ALA A 98 -22.41 -3.08 23.86
C ALA A 98 -22.50 -2.43 22.47
N ASP A 99 -21.56 -2.76 21.60
CA ASP A 99 -21.50 -2.28 20.21
C ASP A 99 -22.72 -2.74 19.41
N SER A 100 -23.06 -4.04 19.46
CA SER A 100 -24.17 -4.65 18.73
C SER A 100 -25.53 -4.11 19.21
N ASN A 101 -25.70 -3.96 20.53
CA ASN A 101 -26.90 -3.35 21.09
C ASN A 101 -27.03 -1.87 20.72
N PHE A 102 -25.92 -1.14 20.74
CA PHE A 102 -25.89 0.27 20.33
C PHE A 102 -26.32 0.42 18.88
N ALA A 103 -25.69 -0.31 17.96
CA ALA A 103 -26.02 -0.28 16.53
C ALA A 103 -27.50 -0.58 16.26
N ARG A 104 -28.07 -1.57 16.96
CA ARG A 104 -29.50 -1.90 16.86
C ARG A 104 -30.41 -0.78 17.39
N ARG A 105 -30.07 -0.17 18.53
CA ARG A 105 -30.91 0.87 19.16
C ARG A 105 -30.82 2.22 18.44
N THR A 106 -29.72 2.49 17.74
CA THR A 106 -29.50 3.71 16.96
C THR A 106 -29.84 3.55 15.48
N TYR A 107 -30.17 2.33 15.04
CA TYR A 107 -30.39 2.00 13.63
C TYR A 107 -29.19 2.36 12.74
N LEU A 108 -27.96 2.20 13.27
CA LEU A 108 -26.74 2.48 12.53
C LEU A 108 -26.71 1.64 11.24
N PRO A 109 -26.63 2.23 10.04
CA PRO A 109 -26.68 1.45 8.80
C PRO A 109 -25.55 0.43 8.72
N GLN A 110 -25.83 -0.74 8.13
CA GLN A 110 -24.90 -1.87 8.12
C GLN A 110 -23.55 -1.54 7.44
N LYS A 111 -23.55 -0.70 6.41
CA LYS A 111 -22.31 -0.21 5.77
C LYS A 111 -21.35 0.48 6.76
N TYR A 112 -21.86 1.24 7.73
CA TYR A 112 -21.03 1.87 8.75
C TYR A 112 -20.54 0.87 9.78
N GLN A 113 -21.37 -0.11 10.15
CA GLN A 113 -20.97 -1.19 11.05
C GLN A 113 -19.82 -2.02 10.44
N LEU A 114 -19.95 -2.42 9.18
CA LEU A 114 -18.93 -3.17 8.43
C LEU A 114 -17.63 -2.37 8.30
N LEU A 115 -17.71 -1.12 7.83
CA LEU A 115 -16.55 -0.25 7.68
C LEU A 115 -15.82 -0.10 9.02
N VAL A 116 -16.53 0.28 10.09
CA VAL A 116 -15.92 0.49 11.40
C VAL A 116 -15.38 -0.79 11.99
N ALA A 117 -16.07 -1.92 11.84
CA ALA A 117 -15.56 -3.22 12.30
C ALA A 117 -14.23 -3.55 11.61
N GLY A 118 -14.15 -3.39 10.30
CA GLY A 118 -12.93 -3.63 9.53
C GLY A 118 -11.78 -2.70 9.94
N LEU A 119 -12.03 -1.40 10.05
CA LEU A 119 -11.04 -0.42 10.49
C LEU A 119 -10.55 -0.68 11.93
N TRP A 120 -11.47 -1.08 12.80
CA TRP A 120 -11.15 -1.46 14.18
C TRP A 120 -10.24 -2.70 14.22
N GLU A 121 -10.50 -3.72 13.39
CA GLU A 121 -9.65 -4.92 13.30
C GLU A 121 -8.24 -4.56 12.77
N LEU A 122 -8.10 -3.61 11.83
CA LEU A 122 -6.79 -3.09 11.38
C LEU A 122 -6.00 -2.45 12.52
N ASP A 123 -6.64 -1.57 13.30
CA ASP A 123 -6.02 -0.91 14.46
C ASP A 123 -5.65 -1.89 15.59
N HIS A 124 -6.18 -3.12 15.53
CA HIS A 124 -5.89 -4.22 16.44
C HIS A 124 -4.94 -5.28 15.85
N GLY A 125 -4.39 -5.03 14.66
CA GLY A 125 -3.47 -5.93 13.97
C GLY A 125 -4.10 -7.23 13.48
N GLN A 126 -5.43 -7.28 13.35
CA GLN A 126 -6.19 -8.45 12.90
C GLN A 126 -6.49 -8.36 11.39
N PHE A 127 -5.43 -8.35 10.57
CA PHE A 127 -5.54 -8.03 9.14
C PHE A 127 -6.49 -8.92 8.35
N ALA A 128 -6.45 -10.25 8.56
CA ALA A 128 -7.34 -11.17 7.85
C ALA A 128 -8.82 -10.89 8.17
N ARG A 129 -9.14 -10.71 9.46
CA ARG A 129 -10.50 -10.38 9.93
C ARG A 129 -10.93 -8.99 9.46
N ALA A 130 -10.00 -8.04 9.33
CA ALA A 130 -10.31 -6.75 8.76
C ALA A 130 -10.80 -6.88 7.31
N LEU A 131 -10.12 -7.70 6.50
CA LEU A 131 -10.50 -7.91 5.09
C LEU A 131 -11.88 -8.54 4.95
N GLU A 132 -12.28 -9.47 5.82
CA GLU A 132 -13.64 -10.03 5.83
C GLU A 132 -14.75 -8.96 5.85
N HIS A 133 -14.46 -7.79 6.42
CA HIS A 133 -15.39 -6.65 6.44
C HIS A 133 -15.11 -5.66 5.31
N LEU A 134 -13.83 -5.30 5.09
CA LEU A 134 -13.45 -4.18 4.22
C LEU A 134 -13.52 -4.50 2.73
N THR A 135 -13.64 -5.77 2.36
CA THR A 135 -13.84 -6.19 0.96
C THR A 135 -15.32 -6.40 0.62
N ASP A 136 -16.25 -6.06 1.52
CA ASP A 136 -17.68 -6.16 1.23
C ASP A 136 -18.08 -5.16 0.12
N PRO A 137 -18.75 -5.62 -0.96
CA PRO A 137 -19.06 -4.78 -2.13
C PRO A 137 -20.08 -3.68 -1.85
N SER A 138 -20.79 -3.72 -0.71
CA SER A 138 -21.70 -2.64 -0.30
C SER A 138 -20.96 -1.43 0.27
N LEU A 139 -19.67 -1.56 0.58
CA LEU A 139 -18.86 -0.48 1.12
C LEU A 139 -18.43 0.50 0.03
N THR A 140 -18.53 1.78 0.35
CA THR A 140 -17.83 2.82 -0.39
C THR A 140 -16.37 2.85 0.08
N PRO A 141 -15.37 2.84 -0.82
CA PRO A 141 -13.94 2.73 -0.50
C PRO A 141 -13.39 3.99 0.19
N THR A 142 -13.79 4.20 1.44
CA THR A 142 -13.35 5.28 2.30
C THR A 142 -12.02 4.89 2.93
N PHE A 143 -11.02 5.76 2.90
CA PHE A 143 -9.65 5.46 3.35
C PHE A 143 -8.94 4.33 2.58
N ALA A 144 -9.37 4.02 1.34
CA ALA A 144 -8.86 2.85 0.62
C ALA A 144 -7.33 2.85 0.44
N ASP A 145 -6.73 4.00 0.12
CA ASP A 145 -5.27 4.11 0.02
C ASP A 145 -4.60 3.90 1.39
N ASP A 146 -5.16 4.48 2.45
CA ASP A 146 -4.62 4.33 3.81
C ASP A 146 -4.69 2.89 4.33
N ILE A 147 -5.78 2.19 4.01
CA ILE A 147 -5.96 0.76 4.31
C ILE A 147 -4.90 -0.05 3.58
N LEU A 148 -4.77 0.14 2.25
CA LEU A 148 -3.77 -0.57 1.46
C LEU A 148 -2.36 -0.28 1.97
N PHE A 149 -2.02 0.97 2.26
CA PHE A 149 -0.73 1.36 2.79
C PHE A 149 -0.44 0.69 4.14
N THR A 150 -1.44 0.62 5.02
CA THR A 150 -1.32 -0.06 6.31
C THR A 150 -1.00 -1.55 6.13
N LEU A 151 -1.69 -2.23 5.21
CA LEU A 151 -1.43 -3.64 4.89
C LEU A 151 -0.03 -3.85 4.30
N LEU A 152 0.45 -2.93 3.45
CA LEU A 152 1.76 -3.01 2.81
C LEU A 152 2.93 -2.76 3.77
N GLN A 153 2.76 -1.84 4.72
CA GLN A 153 3.83 -1.42 5.63
C GLN A 153 3.93 -2.26 6.90
N HIS A 154 2.83 -2.87 7.35
CA HIS A 154 2.83 -3.51 8.65
C HIS A 154 3.63 -4.83 8.62
N PRO A 155 4.67 -4.99 9.45
CA PRO A 155 5.61 -6.11 9.36
C PRO A 155 4.98 -7.48 9.65
N LYS A 156 3.87 -7.49 10.40
CA LYS A 156 3.12 -8.72 10.71
C LYS A 156 2.01 -9.03 9.72
N CYS A 157 1.76 -8.16 8.74
CA CYS A 157 0.74 -8.39 7.73
C CYS A 157 1.33 -9.24 6.60
N ASP A 158 0.63 -10.31 6.23
CA ASP A 158 0.96 -11.04 5.02
C ASP A 158 0.73 -10.15 3.80
N ARG A 159 1.73 -10.10 2.91
CA ARG A 159 1.65 -9.33 1.67
C ARG A 159 0.54 -9.82 0.74
N ALA A 160 0.19 -11.11 0.82
CA ALA A 160 -0.95 -11.66 0.08
C ALA A 160 -2.27 -10.95 0.43
N LEU A 161 -2.44 -10.48 1.67
CA LEU A 161 -3.62 -9.71 2.08
C LEU A 161 -3.65 -8.32 1.41
N ALA A 162 -2.50 -7.67 1.24
CA ALA A 162 -2.44 -6.40 0.51
C ALA A 162 -2.86 -6.57 -0.96
N SER A 163 -2.38 -7.64 -1.62
CA SER A 163 -2.81 -7.99 -2.99
C SER A 163 -4.31 -8.31 -3.04
N ALA A 164 -4.83 -9.11 -2.12
CA ALA A 164 -6.25 -9.45 -2.06
C ALA A 164 -7.13 -8.20 -1.88
N TYR A 165 -6.74 -7.29 -0.99
CA TYR A 165 -7.44 -6.03 -0.79
C TYR A 165 -7.43 -5.17 -2.05
N TYR A 166 -6.27 -5.04 -2.71
CA TYR A 166 -6.17 -4.29 -3.96
C TYR A 166 -7.10 -4.85 -5.05
N ILE A 167 -7.11 -6.17 -5.24
CA ILE A 167 -7.96 -6.83 -6.24
C ILE A 167 -9.45 -6.62 -5.93
N ALA A 168 -9.84 -6.74 -4.66
CA ALA A 168 -11.24 -6.64 -4.25
C ALA A 168 -11.79 -5.21 -4.28
N VAL A 169 -11.00 -4.24 -3.82
CA VAL A 169 -11.47 -2.86 -3.58
C VAL A 169 -11.00 -1.88 -4.66
N SER A 170 -9.95 -2.23 -5.39
CA SER A 170 -9.30 -1.35 -6.38
C SER A 170 -9.07 0.08 -5.85
N PRO A 171 -8.26 0.26 -4.78
CA PRO A 171 -7.94 1.58 -4.25
C PRO A 171 -7.44 2.53 -5.35
N PRO A 172 -7.79 3.82 -5.30
CA PRO A 172 -7.49 4.76 -6.38
C PRO A 172 -6.00 5.14 -6.47
N LEU A 173 -5.19 4.87 -5.43
CA LEU A 173 -3.75 5.15 -5.39
C LEU A 173 -3.40 6.63 -5.64
N LYS A 174 -4.22 7.53 -5.08
CA LYS A 174 -4.00 8.99 -5.12
C LYS A 174 -2.82 9.41 -4.25
N ASP A 175 -2.59 8.71 -3.14
CA ASP A 175 -1.43 8.97 -2.29
C ASP A 175 -0.15 8.40 -2.92
N PRO A 176 0.87 9.24 -3.24
CA PRO A 176 2.08 8.77 -3.89
C PRO A 176 2.87 7.73 -3.07
N LYS A 177 2.78 7.77 -1.73
CA LYS A 177 3.45 6.78 -0.87
C LYS A 177 2.80 5.42 -1.00
N THR A 178 1.47 5.38 -1.03
CA THR A 178 0.68 4.17 -1.26
C THR A 178 0.95 3.60 -2.65
N LEU A 179 0.94 4.44 -3.68
CA LEU A 179 1.28 4.04 -5.05
C LEU A 179 2.67 3.40 -5.12
N GLY A 180 3.70 4.05 -4.58
CA GLY A 180 5.06 3.52 -4.58
C GLY A 180 5.19 2.22 -3.79
N ALA A 181 4.55 2.12 -2.62
CA ALA A 181 4.56 0.90 -1.81
C ALA A 181 3.87 -0.28 -2.52
N TYR A 182 2.76 -0.03 -3.22
CA TYR A 182 2.07 -1.04 -4.00
C TYR A 182 2.88 -1.45 -5.23
N PHE A 183 3.48 -0.48 -5.93
CA PHE A 183 4.36 -0.77 -7.06
C PHE A 183 5.58 -1.61 -6.66
N SER A 184 6.19 -1.29 -5.51
CA SER A 184 7.26 -2.11 -4.92
C SER A 184 6.83 -3.55 -4.62
N LEU A 185 5.57 -3.77 -4.23
CA LEU A 185 5.02 -5.11 -4.08
C LEU A 185 4.92 -5.83 -5.43
N LEU A 186 4.42 -5.14 -6.46
CA LEU A 186 4.33 -5.71 -7.81
C LEU A 186 5.70 -6.08 -8.37
N LEU A 187 6.70 -5.21 -8.22
CA LEU A 187 8.07 -5.48 -8.69
C LEU A 187 8.65 -6.77 -8.08
N ARG A 188 8.39 -7.01 -6.79
CA ARG A 188 8.85 -8.21 -6.08
C ARG A 188 8.11 -9.47 -6.48
N ASN A 189 6.83 -9.36 -6.84
CA ASN A 189 5.99 -10.51 -7.15
C ASN A 189 6.05 -10.88 -8.64
N ASN A 190 5.89 -9.89 -9.52
CA ASN A 190 5.79 -10.07 -10.96
C ASN A 190 6.13 -8.78 -11.71
N MET A 191 7.32 -8.72 -12.31
CA MET A 191 7.78 -7.56 -13.09
C MET A 191 6.91 -7.28 -14.33
N VAL A 192 6.30 -8.29 -14.93
CA VAL A 192 5.40 -8.11 -16.09
C VAL A 192 4.11 -7.41 -15.65
N GLU A 193 3.56 -7.81 -14.50
CA GLU A 193 2.40 -7.14 -13.91
C GLU A 193 2.75 -5.69 -13.53
N ALA A 194 3.91 -5.46 -12.93
CA ALA A 194 4.41 -4.11 -12.63
C ALA A 194 4.51 -3.25 -13.91
N TYR A 195 5.06 -3.78 -15.00
CA TYR A 195 5.12 -3.08 -16.29
C TYR A 195 3.73 -2.68 -16.79
N TYR A 196 2.77 -3.62 -16.83
CA TYR A 196 1.41 -3.29 -17.29
C TYR A 196 0.67 -2.36 -16.33
N PHE A 197 0.98 -2.41 -15.03
CA PHE A 197 0.47 -1.45 -14.06
C PHE A 197 1.00 -0.03 -14.32
N ALA A 198 2.31 0.12 -14.56
CA ALA A 198 2.93 1.40 -14.89
C ALA A 198 2.32 2.00 -16.18
N LYS A 199 2.08 1.16 -17.19
CA LYS A 199 1.51 1.55 -18.49
C LYS A 199 0.07 2.09 -18.41
N ARG A 200 -0.67 1.74 -17.36
CA ARG A 200 -2.05 2.22 -17.14
C ARG A 200 -2.10 3.61 -16.50
N GLN A 201 -0.98 4.13 -16.01
CA GLN A 201 -0.93 5.44 -15.38
C GLN A 201 -0.91 6.57 -16.41
N ASP A 202 -1.05 7.82 -15.96
CA ASP A 202 -0.80 8.97 -16.81
C ASP A 202 0.67 9.02 -17.28
N HIS A 203 0.96 9.79 -18.32
CA HIS A 203 2.27 9.81 -18.99
C HIS A 203 3.45 10.05 -18.04
N LEU A 204 3.32 11.01 -17.11
CA LEU A 204 4.39 11.35 -16.17
C LEU A 204 4.63 10.22 -15.17
N GLN A 205 3.55 9.68 -14.61
CA GLN A 205 3.62 8.60 -13.64
C GLN A 205 4.06 7.28 -14.29
N HIS A 206 3.64 7.01 -15.52
CA HIS A 206 4.07 5.86 -16.30
C HIS A 206 5.59 5.88 -16.50
N LYS A 207 6.14 6.98 -17.02
CA LYS A 207 7.59 7.11 -17.20
C LYS A 207 8.34 6.90 -15.88
N LYS A 208 7.89 7.53 -14.80
CA LYS A 208 8.51 7.41 -13.48
C LYS A 208 8.53 5.96 -12.96
N LEU A 209 7.39 5.28 -13.00
CA LEU A 209 7.30 3.88 -12.54
C LEU A 209 8.06 2.92 -13.47
N PHE A 210 8.09 3.21 -14.77
CA PHE A 210 8.88 2.46 -15.73
C PHE A 210 10.38 2.54 -15.41
N GLU A 211 10.91 3.75 -15.18
CA GLU A 211 12.30 3.93 -14.77
C GLU A 211 12.60 3.23 -13.42
N GLU A 212 11.67 3.29 -12.45
CA GLU A 212 11.79 2.58 -11.18
C GLU A 212 11.87 1.05 -11.37
N LEU A 213 11.09 0.48 -12.29
CA LEU A 213 11.17 -0.95 -12.65
C LEU A 213 12.56 -1.31 -13.18
N ILE A 214 13.08 -0.51 -14.12
CA ILE A 214 14.40 -0.75 -14.73
C ILE A 214 15.51 -0.62 -13.69
N VAL A 215 15.48 0.42 -12.87
CA VAL A 215 16.47 0.65 -11.81
C VAL A 215 16.44 -0.46 -10.77
N THR A 216 15.26 -0.88 -10.33
CA THR A 216 15.11 -1.95 -9.32
C THR A 216 15.72 -3.25 -9.81
N MET A 217 15.48 -3.62 -11.08
CA MET A 217 16.05 -4.84 -11.66
C MET A 217 17.59 -4.83 -11.62
N HIS A 218 18.23 -3.68 -11.87
CA HIS A 218 19.69 -3.60 -11.89
C HIS A 218 20.32 -3.37 -10.50
N GLN A 219 19.51 -3.14 -9.46
CA GLN A 219 19.97 -3.03 -8.06
C GLN A 219 19.93 -4.37 -7.31
N GLU A 220 19.22 -5.36 -7.83
CA GLU A 220 19.17 -6.70 -7.24
C GLU A 220 20.52 -7.42 -7.36
N ASP A 221 20.86 -8.22 -6.34
CA ASP A 221 22.09 -9.02 -6.36
C ASP A 221 22.06 -10.08 -7.47
N PRO A 222 23.18 -10.31 -8.18
CA PRO A 222 23.26 -11.32 -9.22
C PRO A 222 22.86 -12.71 -8.70
N SER A 223 21.90 -13.33 -9.38
CA SER A 223 21.46 -14.71 -9.12
C SER A 223 20.87 -15.33 -10.38
N PRO A 224 20.77 -16.68 -10.47
CA PRO A 224 20.14 -17.32 -11.62
C PRO A 224 18.69 -16.88 -11.86
N ASP A 225 17.98 -16.55 -10.77
CA ASP A 225 16.60 -16.06 -10.82
C ASP A 225 16.55 -14.59 -11.28
N HIS A 226 17.49 -13.77 -10.83
CA HIS A 226 17.69 -12.40 -11.33
C HIS A 226 17.97 -12.38 -12.84
N ALA A 227 18.86 -13.23 -13.34
CA ALA A 227 19.17 -13.30 -14.78
C ALA A 227 17.93 -13.66 -15.62
N ARG A 228 17.08 -14.57 -15.13
CA ARG A 228 15.79 -14.89 -15.78
C ARG A 228 14.84 -13.70 -15.79
N ARG A 229 14.72 -12.97 -14.67
CA ARG A 229 13.92 -11.75 -14.61
C ARG A 229 14.45 -10.65 -15.53
N ALA A 230 15.76 -10.45 -15.57
CA ALA A 230 16.41 -9.49 -16.45
C ALA A 230 16.11 -9.78 -17.94
N ALA A 231 16.16 -11.06 -18.34
CA ALA A 231 15.78 -11.48 -19.69
C ALA A 231 14.31 -11.16 -20.01
N ILE A 232 13.40 -11.33 -19.05
CA ILE A 232 11.98 -10.94 -19.21
C ILE A 232 11.88 -9.42 -19.42
N VAL A 233 12.57 -8.61 -18.62
CA VAL A 233 12.56 -7.13 -18.74
C VAL A 233 13.08 -6.69 -20.10
N VAL A 234 14.21 -7.25 -20.55
CA VAL A 234 14.77 -7.00 -21.89
C VAL A 234 13.81 -7.42 -22.99
N GLY A 235 13.03 -8.48 -22.78
CA GLY A 235 12.03 -9.00 -23.71
C GLY A 235 10.64 -8.35 -23.65
N LEU A 236 10.44 -7.32 -22.80
CA LEU A 236 9.14 -6.66 -22.70
C LEU A 236 8.73 -6.02 -24.03
N PRO A 237 7.42 -6.04 -24.38
CA PRO A 237 6.89 -5.47 -25.60
C PRO A 237 6.76 -3.94 -25.50
N LEU A 238 7.91 -3.26 -25.33
CA LEU A 238 7.93 -1.82 -25.15
C LEU A 238 7.49 -1.09 -26.42
N THR A 239 6.85 0.06 -26.24
CA THR A 239 6.62 1.02 -27.32
C THR A 239 7.92 1.70 -27.74
N SER A 240 7.94 2.35 -28.91
CA SER A 240 9.11 3.13 -29.35
C SER A 240 9.50 4.24 -28.36
N GLU A 241 8.52 4.80 -27.65
CA GLU A 241 8.76 5.81 -26.61
C GLU A 241 9.38 5.18 -25.35
N GLU A 242 8.81 4.08 -24.88
CA GLU A 242 9.33 3.31 -23.74
C GLU A 242 10.74 2.76 -24.01
N ASP A 243 11.05 2.39 -25.25
CA ASP A 243 12.41 2.05 -25.69
C ASP A 243 13.38 3.23 -25.53
N GLY A 244 12.95 4.43 -25.90
CA GLY A 244 13.73 5.65 -25.68
C GLY A 244 13.98 5.91 -24.20
N TRP A 245 12.97 5.71 -23.34
CA TRP A 245 13.12 5.83 -21.89
C TRP A 245 14.05 4.77 -21.31
N PHE A 246 13.99 3.53 -21.81
CA PHE A 246 14.85 2.43 -21.39
C PHE A 246 16.33 2.75 -21.67
N GLU A 247 16.65 3.18 -22.89
CA GLU A 247 18.02 3.56 -23.26
C GLU A 247 18.49 4.78 -22.49
N GLU A 248 17.66 5.83 -22.38
CA GLU A 248 18.03 7.05 -21.66
C GLU A 248 18.29 6.76 -20.18
N CYS A 249 17.44 5.95 -19.53
CA CYS A 249 17.59 5.56 -18.13
C CYS A 249 18.92 4.83 -17.86
N LEU A 250 19.31 3.91 -18.75
CA LEU A 250 20.48 3.05 -18.60
C LEU A 250 21.78 3.62 -19.18
N LEU A 251 21.73 4.62 -20.05
CA LEU A 251 22.92 5.27 -20.61
C LEU A 251 23.26 6.58 -19.90
N ASN A 252 22.25 7.40 -19.61
CA ASN A 252 22.42 8.77 -19.13
C ASN A 252 21.68 9.06 -17.81
N GLY A 253 20.69 8.24 -17.44
CA GLY A 253 19.80 8.46 -16.31
C GLY A 253 20.20 7.73 -15.04
N ALA A 254 19.18 7.43 -14.22
CA ALA A 254 19.33 6.84 -12.88
C ALA A 254 20.00 5.45 -12.88
N GLY A 255 19.88 4.70 -13.98
CA GLY A 255 20.48 3.38 -14.13
C GLY A 255 21.90 3.37 -14.70
N SER A 256 22.42 4.52 -15.17
CA SER A 256 23.69 4.60 -15.94
C SER A 256 24.93 4.04 -15.24
N LYS A 257 24.93 4.01 -13.91
CA LYS A 257 26.04 3.52 -13.08
C LYS A 257 25.80 2.12 -12.51
N LEU A 258 24.64 1.51 -12.80
CA LEU A 258 24.31 0.20 -12.27
C LEU A 258 25.01 -0.92 -13.06
N PRO A 259 25.39 -2.03 -12.42
CA PRO A 259 25.95 -3.19 -13.11
C PRO A 259 25.00 -3.70 -14.20
N GLY A 260 25.54 -4.08 -15.36
CA GLY A 260 24.75 -4.64 -16.46
C GLY A 260 23.85 -3.64 -17.21
N ALA A 261 23.87 -2.34 -16.88
CA ALA A 261 23.02 -1.35 -17.55
C ALA A 261 23.24 -1.29 -19.07
N LYS A 262 24.51 -1.21 -19.48
CA LYS A 262 24.90 -1.22 -20.91
C LYS A 262 24.62 -2.56 -21.59
N ASP A 263 24.78 -3.66 -20.85
CA ASP A 263 24.53 -5.02 -21.33
C ASP A 263 23.05 -5.21 -21.67
N SER A 264 22.15 -4.73 -20.82
CA SER A 264 20.70 -4.74 -21.04
C SER A 264 20.29 -3.94 -22.27
N VAL A 265 20.93 -2.79 -22.54
CA VAL A 265 20.70 -2.00 -23.77
C VAL A 265 21.11 -2.80 -25.01
N ILE A 266 22.28 -3.43 -24.99
CA ILE A 266 22.71 -4.26 -26.13
C ILE A 266 21.79 -5.45 -26.32
N ALA A 267 21.53 -6.21 -25.25
CA ALA A 267 20.67 -7.39 -25.30
C ALA A 267 19.32 -7.05 -25.93
N ARG A 268 18.75 -5.89 -25.57
CA ARG A 268 17.51 -5.40 -26.15
C ARG A 268 17.64 -5.03 -27.63
N ARG A 269 18.69 -4.29 -28.02
CA ARG A 269 18.93 -3.94 -29.44
C ARG A 269 19.09 -5.19 -30.31
N ILE A 270 19.81 -6.20 -29.83
CA ILE A 270 19.97 -7.50 -30.49
C ILE A 270 18.62 -8.20 -30.62
N ALA A 271 17.85 -8.30 -29.52
CA ALA A 271 16.54 -8.96 -29.52
C ALA A 271 15.54 -8.32 -30.49
N LEU A 272 15.65 -7.01 -30.72
CA LEU A 272 14.82 -6.26 -31.67
C LEU A 272 15.41 -6.16 -33.09
N GLY A 273 16.58 -6.76 -33.35
CA GLY A 273 17.26 -6.67 -34.64
C GLY A 273 17.71 -5.26 -35.03
N ARG A 274 17.91 -4.36 -34.05
CA ARG A 274 18.35 -2.98 -34.27
C ARG A 274 19.85 -2.92 -34.48
N SER A 275 20.31 -1.93 -35.26
CA SER A 275 21.73 -1.72 -35.48
C SER A 275 22.46 -1.49 -34.16
N THR A 276 23.55 -2.23 -33.97
CA THR A 276 24.48 -2.01 -32.87
C THR A 276 25.61 -1.04 -33.29
N SER A 277 25.62 -0.50 -34.51
CA SER A 277 26.74 0.28 -35.08
C SER A 277 27.24 1.47 -34.24
N ASP A 278 26.41 2.05 -33.35
CA ASP A 278 26.81 3.08 -32.38
C ASP A 278 27.54 2.50 -31.12
N ILE A 279 28.22 1.37 -31.28
CA ILE A 279 29.04 0.64 -30.27
C ILE A 279 30.22 1.47 -29.73
N SER A 280 30.52 2.67 -30.24
CA SER A 280 31.59 3.53 -29.70
C SER A 280 31.41 3.87 -28.21
N SER A 281 30.16 3.92 -27.73
CA SER A 281 29.78 4.07 -26.31
C SER A 281 30.00 2.79 -25.45
N LEU A 282 30.34 1.67 -26.10
CA LEU A 282 30.39 0.29 -25.58
C LEU A 282 31.81 -0.31 -25.59
N ASN A 283 32.85 0.48 -25.89
CA ASN A 283 34.28 0.10 -25.73
C ASN A 283 34.69 -0.30 -24.29
N ARG A 284 33.76 -0.26 -23.33
CA ARG A 284 33.96 -0.63 -21.91
C ARG A 284 33.21 -1.89 -21.49
N LEU A 285 32.56 -2.59 -22.41
CA LEU A 285 31.92 -3.87 -22.09
C LEU A 285 32.95 -4.99 -22.12
N GLY A 286 33.60 -5.19 -20.98
CA GLY A 286 34.27 -6.43 -20.62
C GLY A 286 33.34 -7.21 -19.72
N GLY A 287 32.83 -8.34 -20.22
CA GLY A 287 32.10 -9.31 -19.41
C GLY A 287 33.03 -10.45 -19.01
N GLU A 288 32.71 -11.13 -17.91
CA GLU A 288 33.33 -12.41 -17.57
C GLU A 288 33.02 -13.44 -18.66
N ASP A 289 33.94 -14.34 -18.91
CA ASP A 289 33.72 -15.45 -19.85
C ASP A 289 32.78 -16.47 -19.21
N ILE A 290 31.59 -16.62 -19.79
CA ILE A 290 30.59 -17.60 -19.34
C ILE A 290 30.52 -18.69 -20.41
N ASP A 291 31.04 -19.87 -20.09
CA ASP A 291 31.05 -21.05 -20.97
C ASP A 291 31.67 -20.80 -22.36
N GLY A 292 32.71 -19.96 -22.46
CA GLY A 292 33.40 -19.64 -23.71
C GLY A 292 32.73 -18.53 -24.53
N VAL A 293 31.71 -17.86 -23.96
CA VAL A 293 30.98 -16.75 -24.59
C VAL A 293 31.15 -15.50 -23.73
N ASN A 294 31.70 -14.45 -24.34
CA ASN A 294 31.77 -13.12 -23.76
C ASN A 294 31.27 -12.06 -24.75
N TRP A 295 31.15 -10.82 -24.30
CA TRP A 295 30.70 -9.71 -25.15
C TRP A 295 31.59 -9.47 -26.37
N ASP A 296 32.88 -9.82 -26.32
CA ASP A 296 33.77 -9.67 -27.47
C ASP A 296 33.48 -10.71 -28.55
N TYR A 297 33.22 -11.96 -28.17
CA TYR A 297 32.77 -13.00 -29.09
C TYR A 297 31.44 -12.62 -29.76
N VAL A 298 30.49 -12.09 -29.00
CA VAL A 298 29.19 -11.62 -29.52
C VAL A 298 29.36 -10.45 -30.49
N LYS A 299 30.22 -9.47 -30.16
CA LYS A 299 30.54 -8.35 -31.07
C LYS A 299 31.11 -8.86 -32.40
N THR A 300 32.09 -9.78 -32.35
CA THR A 300 32.70 -10.35 -33.56
C THR A 300 31.66 -11.08 -34.43
N GLY A 301 30.77 -11.85 -33.81
CA GLY A 301 29.69 -12.54 -34.52
C GLY A 301 28.74 -11.58 -35.22
N ILE A 302 28.31 -10.51 -34.55
CA ILE A 302 27.40 -9.50 -35.14
C ILE A 302 28.09 -8.75 -36.29
N SER A 303 29.33 -8.28 -36.08
CA SER A 303 30.10 -7.59 -37.13
C SER A 303 30.36 -8.46 -38.36
N GLY A 304 30.50 -9.78 -38.19
CA GLY A 304 30.69 -10.72 -39.31
C GLY A 304 29.42 -11.04 -40.12
N THR A 305 28.24 -10.62 -39.66
CA THR A 305 26.95 -10.91 -40.31
C THR A 305 26.36 -9.75 -41.11
N VAL A 306 27.01 -8.58 -41.11
CA VAL A 306 26.60 -7.44 -41.96
C VAL A 306 27.03 -7.72 -43.40
N PRO A 307 26.11 -7.87 -44.38
CA PRO A 307 26.49 -7.99 -45.78
C PRO A 307 27.14 -6.67 -46.22
N HIS A 308 28.32 -6.75 -46.85
CA HIS A 308 28.95 -5.63 -47.53
C HIS A 308 28.12 -5.15 -48.72
#